data_AF-A0A496RY12-F1
#
_entry.id   AF-A0A496RY12-F1
#
_cell.length_a   1.000
_cell.length_b   1.000
_cell.length_c   1.000
_cell.angle_alpha   90.00
_cell.angle_beta   90.00
_cell.angle_gamma   90.00
#
_symmetry.space_group_name_H-M   'P 1'
#
loop_
_entity.id
_entity.type
_entity.pdbx_description
1 polymer ?
#
loop_
_entity_poly.entity_id
_entity_poly.type
_entity_poly.pdbx_seq_one_letter_code
_entity_poly.pdbx_strand_id
1 'polypeptide(L)'
;MSVKYFVFGLLVALVLVISYAQVQAAPTGATTTAGTQERWTGTSVSSVTTEGGNVTEVNVSGYSVTDKWAGFYGQISGGLRLADSSGTVFYEWSVSNVSGSVVYACNGTVSDWSNSNILPLNVSHTNLLPSFLLTGTDSFNYTFTNQETFTSASLSVANTNYTTTWQGGSKGSDFKTYALRSVADTALIWAAKAKENVNSFKAGVTVDYQLLAGVMSLSGNTQYYFYLELP
;
A
#
# COMPACT_ATOMS: atom_id res chain seq x y z
N MET A 1 24.94 46.59 22.89
CA MET A 1 23.60 45.96 22.97
C MET A 1 23.35 45.59 24.42
N SER A 2 22.30 46.09 25.07
CA SER A 2 22.05 45.76 26.49
C SER A 2 21.72 44.27 26.63
N VAL A 3 22.15 43.63 27.73
CA VAL A 3 21.88 42.21 28.04
C VAL A 3 20.39 41.86 27.89
N LYS A 4 19.49 42.82 28.14
CA LYS A 4 18.04 42.66 28.00
C LYS A 4 17.59 42.38 26.56
N TYR A 5 18.23 42.99 25.56
CA TYR A 5 17.88 42.77 24.14
C TYR A 5 18.42 41.44 23.61
N PHE A 6 19.56 40.99 24.13
CA PHE A 6 20.14 39.69 23.78
C PHE A 6 19.28 38.54 24.33
N VAL A 7 18.85 38.63 25.59
CA VAL A 7 17.97 37.62 26.23
C VAL A 7 16.59 37.58 25.56
N PHE A 8 16.02 38.73 25.20
CA PHE A 8 14.75 38.80 24.48
C PHE A 8 14.83 38.17 23.07
N GLY A 9 15.91 38.44 22.33
CA GLY A 9 16.15 37.82 21.02
C GLY A 9 16.28 36.30 21.10
N LEU A 10 16.96 35.78 22.13
CA LEU A 10 17.11 34.34 22.35
C LEU A 10 15.76 33.66 22.67
N LEU A 11 14.91 34.30 23.50
CA LEU A 11 13.57 33.82 23.82
C LEU A 11 12.64 33.77 22.60
N VAL A 12 12.68 34.81 21.74
CA VAL A 12 11.89 34.83 20.50
C VAL A 12 12.35 33.76 19.52
N ALA A 13 13.66 33.56 19.38
CA ALA A 13 14.20 32.49 18.55
C ALA A 13 13.82 31.10 19.08
N LEU A 14 13.83 30.90 20.40
CA LEU A 14 13.43 29.64 21.02
C LEU A 14 11.94 29.34 20.81
N VAL A 15 11.06 30.36 20.95
CA VAL A 15 9.61 30.22 20.68
C VAL A 15 9.33 29.91 19.21
N LEU A 16 10.07 30.54 18.28
CA LEU A 16 9.95 30.28 16.84
C LEU A 16 10.41 28.86 16.45
N VAL A 17 11.45 28.34 17.09
CA VAL A 17 11.94 26.97 16.87
C VAL A 17 10.95 25.92 17.43
N ILE A 18 10.30 26.20 18.56
CA ILE A 18 9.30 25.30 19.15
C ILE A 18 8.00 25.29 18.33
N SER A 19 7.62 26.40 17.68
CA SER A 19 6.41 26.48 16.85
C SER A 19 6.47 25.73 15.51
N TYR A 20 7.63 25.19 15.12
CA TYR A 20 7.80 24.43 13.87
C TYR A 20 7.75 22.90 14.05
N ALA A 21 7.40 22.41 15.24
CA ALA A 21 7.06 21.00 15.40
C ALA A 21 5.76 20.70 14.63
N GLN A 22 5.90 20.31 13.36
CA GLN A 22 4.82 19.73 12.57
C GLN A 22 4.37 18.47 13.30
N VAL A 23 3.20 18.52 13.94
CA VAL A 23 2.56 17.31 14.48
C VAL A 23 2.06 16.54 13.27
N GLN A 24 2.88 15.61 12.79
CA GLN A 24 2.50 14.69 11.73
C GLN A 24 1.59 13.61 12.31
N ALA A 25 0.39 13.47 11.76
CA ALA A 25 -0.51 12.39 12.13
C ALA A 25 0.05 11.07 11.59
N ALA A 26 0.58 10.22 12.47
CA ALA A 26 1.03 8.89 12.08
C ALA A 26 -0.16 8.02 11.61
N PRO A 27 0.05 7.06 10.70
CA PRO A 27 -0.96 6.07 10.35
C PRO A 27 -1.51 5.38 11.60
N THR A 28 -2.83 5.24 11.65
CA THR A 28 -3.52 4.60 12.77
C THR A 28 -4.06 3.25 12.35
N GLY A 29 -4.24 2.34 13.32
CA GLY A 29 -4.84 1.04 13.04
C GLY A 29 -6.25 1.21 12.46
N ALA A 30 -6.55 0.48 11.39
CA ALA A 30 -7.85 0.53 10.72
C ALA A 30 -8.70 -0.69 11.04
N THR A 31 -10.01 -0.49 11.16
CA THR A 31 -10.98 -1.59 11.19
C THR A 31 -11.33 -2.01 9.76
N THR A 32 -11.23 -3.29 9.45
CA THR A 32 -11.57 -3.83 8.13
C THR A 32 -12.89 -4.60 8.17
N THR A 33 -13.73 -4.39 7.16
CA THR A 33 -14.86 -5.28 6.86
C THR A 33 -14.53 -5.99 5.56
N ALA A 34 -14.18 -7.27 5.64
CA ALA A 34 -13.78 -8.03 4.47
C ALA A 34 -14.98 -8.38 3.58
N GLY A 35 -14.84 -8.19 2.28
CA GLY A 35 -15.77 -8.73 1.29
C GLY A 35 -15.54 -10.23 1.03
N THR A 36 -16.31 -10.80 0.12
CA THR A 36 -16.12 -12.17 -0.35
C THR A 36 -14.76 -12.32 -1.01
N GLN A 37 -13.97 -13.30 -0.58
CA GLN A 37 -12.73 -13.67 -1.27
C GLN A 37 -13.06 -14.36 -2.58
N GLU A 38 -12.37 -13.97 -3.64
CA GLU A 38 -12.56 -14.51 -4.98
C GLU A 38 -11.22 -14.90 -5.59
N ARG A 39 -11.25 -15.92 -6.44
CA ARG A 39 -10.08 -16.39 -7.20
C ARG A 39 -10.51 -16.64 -8.64
N TRP A 40 -9.64 -16.32 -9.59
CA TRP A 40 -9.90 -16.64 -10.99
C TRP A 40 -9.94 -18.16 -11.20
N THR A 41 -10.93 -18.65 -11.93
CA THR A 41 -11.23 -20.08 -12.09
C THR A 41 -10.57 -20.74 -13.30
N GLY A 42 -9.74 -20.00 -14.05
CA GLY A 42 -9.10 -20.52 -15.27
C GLY A 42 -9.86 -20.24 -16.56
N THR A 43 -9.23 -20.53 -17.69
CA THR A 43 -9.88 -20.60 -19.00
C THR A 43 -10.45 -22.00 -19.24
N SER A 44 -11.57 -22.09 -19.97
CA SER A 44 -12.14 -23.38 -20.37
C SER A 44 -11.18 -24.12 -21.31
N VAL A 45 -11.15 -25.45 -21.20
CA VAL A 45 -10.34 -26.31 -22.08
C VAL A 45 -10.87 -26.27 -23.52
N SER A 46 -9.96 -26.34 -24.49
CA SER A 46 -10.27 -26.44 -25.92
C SER A 46 -9.60 -27.68 -26.51
N SER A 47 -10.20 -28.26 -27.54
CA SER A 47 -9.70 -29.47 -28.21
C SER A 47 -9.53 -29.25 -29.70
N VAL A 48 -8.49 -29.83 -30.27
CA VAL A 48 -8.27 -29.91 -31.73
C VAL A 48 -8.22 -31.38 -32.12
N THR A 49 -9.07 -31.78 -33.06
CA THR A 49 -9.04 -33.12 -33.68
C THR A 49 -8.11 -33.10 -34.89
N THR A 50 -7.25 -34.12 -35.03
CA THR A 50 -6.40 -34.32 -36.21
C THR A 50 -6.43 -35.78 -36.65
N GLU A 51 -6.03 -36.05 -37.89
CA GLU A 51 -6.00 -37.39 -38.48
C GLU A 51 -4.55 -37.91 -38.54
N GLY A 52 -4.38 -39.23 -38.44
CA GLY A 52 -3.06 -39.85 -38.52
C GLY A 52 -2.38 -39.58 -39.86
N GLY A 53 -1.16 -39.03 -39.82
CA GLY A 53 -0.40 -38.63 -41.02
C GLY A 53 -0.39 -37.13 -41.30
N ASN A 54 -1.22 -36.34 -40.62
CA ASN A 54 -1.23 -34.88 -40.74
C ASN A 54 -0.29 -34.20 -39.73
N VAL A 55 0.24 -33.04 -40.11
CA VAL A 55 0.90 -32.09 -39.20
C VAL A 55 -0.02 -30.89 -39.04
N THR A 56 -0.44 -30.61 -37.81
CA THR A 56 -1.34 -29.50 -37.49
C THR A 56 -0.63 -28.51 -36.57
N GLU A 57 -0.53 -27.25 -36.99
CA GLU A 57 -0.08 -26.17 -36.12
C GLU A 57 -1.20 -25.83 -35.13
N VAL A 58 -0.91 -25.90 -33.84
CA VAL A 58 -1.83 -25.53 -32.77
C VAL A 58 -1.18 -24.45 -31.91
N ASN A 59 -1.76 -23.26 -31.94
CA ASN A 59 -1.37 -22.15 -31.09
C ASN A 59 -2.16 -22.23 -29.77
N VAL A 60 -1.45 -22.38 -28.65
CA VAL A 60 -2.04 -22.50 -27.31
C VAL A 60 -1.67 -21.27 -26.50
N SER A 61 -2.67 -20.66 -25.87
CA SER A 61 -2.49 -19.60 -24.88
C SER A 61 -3.29 -19.93 -23.63
N GLY A 62 -2.85 -19.38 -22.50
CA GLY A 62 -3.50 -19.58 -21.22
C GLY A 62 -2.94 -18.64 -20.16
N TYR A 63 -3.69 -18.49 -19.08
CA TYR A 63 -3.24 -17.77 -17.89
C TYR A 63 -3.20 -18.73 -16.72
N SER A 64 -2.42 -18.37 -15.70
CA SER A 64 -2.35 -19.10 -14.43
C SER A 64 -2.53 -18.11 -13.28
N VAL A 65 -3.12 -18.58 -12.19
CA VAL A 65 -3.23 -17.78 -10.97
C VAL A 65 -1.87 -17.76 -10.27
N THR A 66 -1.40 -16.58 -9.86
CA THR A 66 -0.23 -16.46 -8.97
C THR A 66 -0.62 -16.83 -7.54
N ASP A 67 0.27 -17.52 -6.83
CA ASP A 67 0.15 -17.78 -5.39
C ASP A 67 1.03 -16.83 -4.56
N LYS A 68 1.68 -15.84 -5.20
CA LYS A 68 2.66 -14.94 -4.56
C LYS A 68 2.08 -13.61 -4.09
N TRP A 69 0.95 -13.22 -4.65
CA TRP A 69 0.36 -11.90 -4.44
C TRP A 69 -1.09 -12.01 -4.00
N ALA A 70 -1.48 -11.19 -3.04
CA ALA A 70 -2.85 -10.94 -2.65
C ALA A 70 -3.27 -9.54 -3.11
N GLY A 71 -4.50 -9.43 -3.62
CA GLY A 71 -5.11 -8.15 -3.99
C GLY A 71 -6.16 -7.72 -2.97
N PHE A 72 -6.14 -6.45 -2.60
CA PHE A 72 -7.16 -5.81 -1.78
C PHE A 72 -7.69 -4.59 -2.51
N TYR A 73 -8.98 -4.34 -2.43
CA TYR A 73 -9.60 -3.15 -3.03
C TYR A 73 -10.89 -2.83 -2.27
N GLY A 74 -11.29 -1.57 -2.28
CA GLY A 74 -12.53 -1.18 -1.61
C GLY A 74 -12.67 0.32 -1.40
N GLN A 75 -13.64 0.67 -0.57
CA GLN A 75 -13.91 2.05 -0.17
C GLN A 75 -13.19 2.38 1.14
N ILE A 76 -12.93 3.67 1.33
CA ILE A 76 -12.42 4.25 2.57
C ILE A 76 -13.57 5.05 3.18
N SER A 77 -13.83 4.81 4.45
CA SER A 77 -14.76 5.62 5.25
C SER A 77 -14.08 5.98 6.55
N GLY A 78 -14.31 7.19 7.04
CA GLY A 78 -13.79 7.61 8.33
C GLY A 78 -13.87 9.12 8.52
N GLY A 79 -13.39 9.55 9.67
CA GLY A 79 -13.31 10.95 10.05
C GLY A 79 -12.10 11.19 10.93
N LEU A 80 -11.74 12.45 11.08
CA LEU A 80 -10.80 12.88 12.10
C LEU A 80 -11.59 13.09 13.38
N ARG A 81 -11.12 12.57 14.51
CA ARG A 81 -11.78 12.77 15.81
C ARG A 81 -10.83 13.26 16.87
N LEU A 82 -11.29 14.22 17.65
CA LEU A 82 -10.69 14.64 18.91
C LEU A 82 -11.45 13.93 20.02
N ALA A 83 -10.79 13.00 20.71
CA ALA A 83 -11.37 12.18 21.77
C ALA A 83 -10.38 12.01 22.94
N ASP A 84 -10.91 11.70 24.12
CA ASP A 84 -10.08 11.31 25.27
C ASP A 84 -9.58 9.86 25.17
N SER A 85 -8.79 9.43 26.15
CA SER A 85 -8.25 8.05 26.21
C SER A 85 -9.31 6.97 26.43
N SER A 86 -10.51 7.34 26.86
CA SER A 86 -11.65 6.43 27.03
C SER A 86 -12.51 6.34 25.76
N GLY A 87 -12.18 7.10 24.71
CA GLY A 87 -12.93 7.16 23.46
C GLY A 87 -14.12 8.11 23.49
N THR A 88 -14.25 8.96 24.52
CA THR A 88 -15.29 9.99 24.56
C THR A 88 -14.95 11.07 23.54
N VAL A 89 -15.80 11.22 22.52
CA VAL A 89 -15.58 12.17 21.43
C VAL A 89 -15.91 13.58 21.90
N PHE A 90 -14.93 14.48 21.80
CA PHE A 90 -15.12 15.92 21.99
C PHE A 90 -15.56 16.59 20.69
N TYR A 91 -14.95 16.22 19.56
CA TYR A 91 -15.32 16.72 18.24
C TYR A 91 -14.94 15.74 17.12
N GLU A 92 -15.68 15.75 16.02
CA GLU A 92 -15.42 14.92 14.85
C GLU A 92 -15.59 15.72 13.55
N TRP A 93 -14.64 15.55 12.63
CA TRP A 93 -14.69 16.06 11.27
C TRP A 93 -14.91 14.91 10.31
N SER A 94 -15.97 14.98 9.51
CA SER A 94 -16.18 14.04 8.40
C SER A 94 -15.16 14.27 7.29
N VAL A 95 -14.49 13.21 6.83
CA VAL A 95 -13.68 13.26 5.62
C VAL A 95 -14.55 12.82 4.45
N SER A 96 -14.96 13.79 3.62
CA SER A 96 -15.82 13.52 2.47
C SER A 96 -15.04 13.18 1.20
N ASN A 97 -13.78 13.62 1.10
CA ASN A 97 -12.88 13.29 -0.02
C ASN A 97 -11.68 12.55 0.55
N VAL A 98 -11.56 11.28 0.17
CA VAL A 98 -10.50 10.38 0.65
C VAL A 98 -9.27 10.39 -0.27
N SER A 99 -9.28 11.16 -1.35
CA SER A 99 -8.12 11.29 -2.24
C SER A 99 -6.93 11.86 -1.49
N GLY A 100 -5.80 11.17 -1.57
CA GLY A 100 -4.60 11.50 -0.79
C GLY A 100 -4.45 10.71 0.50
N SER A 101 -5.51 10.02 0.96
CA SER A 101 -5.37 9.00 2.01
C SER A 101 -4.41 7.90 1.58
N VAL A 102 -3.83 7.19 2.55
CA VAL A 102 -3.02 6.00 2.29
C VAL A 102 -3.53 4.83 3.11
N VAL A 103 -3.77 3.71 2.43
CA VAL A 103 -4.07 2.41 3.05
C VAL A 103 -2.78 1.61 3.10
N TYR A 104 -2.41 1.11 4.26
CA TYR A 104 -1.25 0.25 4.45
C TYR A 104 -1.70 -1.15 4.83
N ALA A 105 -1.13 -2.16 4.16
CA ALA A 105 -1.27 -3.56 4.54
C ALA A 105 0.11 -4.09 4.94
N CYS A 106 0.25 -4.52 6.20
CA CYS A 106 1.52 -4.95 6.77
C CYS A 106 1.47 -6.44 7.11
N ASN A 107 2.56 -7.19 6.91
CA ASN A 107 2.63 -8.60 7.32
C ASN A 107 2.86 -8.79 8.84
N GLY A 108 2.96 -7.70 9.58
CA GLY A 108 3.12 -7.62 11.04
C GLY A 108 2.66 -6.25 11.53
N THR A 109 2.59 -6.06 12.84
CA THR A 109 2.27 -4.75 13.43
C THR A 109 3.46 -3.80 13.31
N VAL A 110 3.21 -2.54 12.96
CA VAL A 110 4.20 -1.46 12.93
C VAL A 110 3.95 -0.53 14.10
N SER A 111 4.98 -0.30 14.91
CA SER A 111 4.90 0.49 16.14
C SER A 111 5.42 1.93 15.98
N ASP A 112 6.36 2.14 15.05
CA ASP A 112 6.95 3.44 14.73
C ASP A 112 6.79 3.76 13.24
N TRP A 113 6.05 4.82 12.93
CA TRP A 113 5.83 5.30 11.56
C TRP A 113 6.72 6.51 11.20
N SER A 114 7.87 6.68 11.87
CA SER A 114 8.83 7.74 11.56
C SER A 114 9.57 7.51 10.23
N ASN A 115 10.00 8.59 9.58
CA ASN A 115 10.85 8.53 8.37
C ASN A 115 12.20 7.84 8.59
N SER A 116 12.68 7.73 9.84
CA SER A 116 13.87 6.95 10.18
C SER A 116 13.61 5.44 10.20
N ASN A 117 12.38 5.01 10.46
CA ASN A 117 12.02 3.60 10.56
C ASN A 117 11.41 3.05 9.25
N ILE A 118 10.60 3.85 8.57
CA ILE A 118 9.92 3.44 7.33
C ILE A 118 10.81 3.75 6.13
N LEU A 119 11.34 2.70 5.51
CA LEU A 119 12.34 2.78 4.43
C LEU A 119 11.87 2.05 3.16
N PRO A 120 12.45 2.34 1.99
CA PRO A 120 12.06 1.67 0.76
C PRO A 120 12.43 0.18 0.79
N LEU A 121 11.51 -0.67 0.32
CA LEU A 121 11.76 -2.10 0.14
C LEU A 121 12.33 -2.37 -1.26
N ASN A 122 13.35 -3.23 -1.32
CA ASN A 122 13.92 -3.74 -2.57
C ASN A 122 14.49 -5.16 -2.37
N VAL A 123 14.88 -5.82 -3.47
CA VAL A 123 15.32 -7.22 -3.47
C VAL A 123 16.58 -7.55 -2.66
N SER A 124 17.37 -6.56 -2.22
CA SER A 124 18.51 -6.83 -1.34
C SER A 124 18.09 -7.21 0.08
N HIS A 125 16.83 -6.95 0.47
CA HIS A 125 16.28 -7.29 1.79
C HIS A 125 15.77 -8.73 1.85
N THR A 126 16.64 -9.69 1.53
CA THR A 126 16.32 -11.12 1.45
C THR A 126 15.95 -11.76 2.78
N ASN A 127 16.25 -11.09 3.90
CA ASN A 127 15.80 -11.46 5.25
C ASN A 127 14.33 -11.13 5.51
N LEU A 128 13.73 -10.23 4.73
CA LEU A 128 12.33 -9.83 4.84
C LEU A 128 11.47 -10.38 3.70
N LEU A 129 11.99 -10.33 2.47
CA LEU A 129 11.31 -10.87 1.30
C LEU A 129 11.46 -12.39 1.23
N PRO A 130 10.36 -13.17 1.26
CA PRO A 130 10.41 -14.59 0.99
C PRO A 130 11.11 -14.89 -0.35
N SER A 131 11.91 -15.96 -0.40
CA SER A 131 12.70 -16.33 -1.58
C SER A 131 11.86 -16.54 -2.84
N PHE A 132 10.62 -17.00 -2.71
CA PHE A 132 9.70 -17.16 -3.83
C PHE A 132 9.28 -15.82 -4.45
N LEU A 133 9.30 -14.71 -3.71
CA LEU A 133 9.08 -13.36 -4.25
C LEU A 133 10.31 -12.82 -5.00
N LEU A 134 11.47 -13.47 -4.91
CA LEU A 134 12.69 -13.03 -5.60
C LEU A 134 12.88 -13.69 -6.96
N THR A 135 12.05 -14.68 -7.32
CA THR A 135 12.21 -15.52 -8.51
C THR A 135 10.92 -15.65 -9.29
N GLY A 136 11.00 -16.07 -10.56
CA GLY A 136 9.84 -16.20 -11.46
C GLY A 136 9.45 -14.91 -12.16
N THR A 137 8.49 -15.01 -13.07
CA THR A 137 8.00 -13.87 -13.89
C THR A 137 7.08 -12.92 -13.13
N ASP A 138 6.51 -13.39 -12.02
CA ASP A 138 5.72 -12.63 -11.05
C ASP A 138 6.56 -12.29 -9.80
N SER A 139 7.89 -12.21 -9.91
CA SER A 139 8.75 -11.80 -8.81
C SER A 139 8.57 -10.31 -8.46
N PHE A 140 9.11 -9.89 -7.32
CA PHE A 140 9.12 -8.52 -6.85
C PHE A 140 9.65 -7.55 -7.92
N ASN A 141 10.82 -7.83 -8.52
CA ASN A 141 11.42 -6.93 -9.51
C ASN A 141 10.66 -6.89 -10.84
N TYR A 142 9.93 -7.94 -11.20
CA TYR A 142 9.07 -7.93 -12.39
C TYR A 142 7.69 -7.31 -12.13
N THR A 143 7.28 -7.24 -10.85
CA THR A 143 6.00 -6.67 -10.43
C THR A 143 6.12 -5.17 -10.10
N PHE A 144 7.12 -4.80 -9.31
CA PHE A 144 7.41 -3.43 -8.85
C PHE A 144 8.54 -2.81 -9.67
N THR A 145 8.22 -2.46 -10.92
CA THR A 145 9.20 -2.04 -11.93
C THR A 145 9.46 -0.53 -11.97
N ASN A 146 8.69 0.27 -11.23
CA ASN A 146 8.80 1.72 -11.22
C ASN A 146 9.34 2.20 -9.87
N GLN A 147 9.88 3.42 -9.84
CA GLN A 147 10.41 4.03 -8.64
C GLN A 147 10.09 5.52 -8.60
N GLU A 148 9.70 6.02 -7.42
CA GLU A 148 9.53 7.45 -7.15
C GLU A 148 9.64 7.73 -5.64
N THR A 149 9.56 9.00 -5.23
CA THR A 149 9.39 9.34 -3.81
C THR A 149 7.96 9.04 -3.40
N PHE A 150 7.78 8.11 -2.46
CA PHE A 150 6.50 7.91 -1.79
C PHE A 150 6.28 9.06 -0.80
N THR A 151 5.08 9.62 -0.81
CA THR A 151 4.67 10.71 0.08
C THR A 151 3.29 10.46 0.65
N SER A 152 3.13 10.74 1.94
CA SER A 152 1.86 10.82 2.66
C SER A 152 1.89 12.05 3.58
N ALA A 153 0.89 12.23 4.46
CA ALA A 153 0.88 13.34 5.40
C ALA A 153 2.05 13.24 6.42
N SER A 154 2.45 12.03 6.79
CA SER A 154 3.51 11.74 7.76
C SER A 154 4.83 11.25 7.16
N LEU A 155 4.80 10.68 5.95
CA LEU A 155 5.96 10.01 5.36
C LEU A 155 6.45 10.66 4.07
N SER A 156 7.78 10.65 3.90
CA SER A 156 8.46 10.99 2.65
C SER A 156 9.64 10.04 2.44
N VAL A 157 9.46 9.04 1.59
CA VAL A 157 10.40 7.94 1.39
C VAL A 157 10.89 7.94 -0.06
N ALA A 158 12.12 8.39 -0.27
CA ALA A 158 12.75 8.43 -1.59
C ALA A 158 13.03 7.03 -2.14
N ASN A 159 13.12 6.93 -3.47
CA ASN A 159 13.49 5.70 -4.18
C ASN A 159 12.61 4.49 -3.82
N THR A 160 11.30 4.72 -3.63
CA THR A 160 10.35 3.68 -3.27
C THR A 160 9.85 2.98 -4.52
N ASN A 161 10.01 1.66 -4.56
CA ASN A 161 9.50 0.85 -5.67
C ASN A 161 7.98 0.80 -5.64
N TYR A 162 7.34 0.91 -6.80
CA TYR A 162 5.89 0.86 -6.91
C TYR A 162 5.43 0.13 -8.18
N THR A 163 4.17 -0.29 -8.15
CA THR A 163 3.45 -0.83 -9.31
C THR A 163 2.09 -0.17 -9.45
N THR A 164 1.50 -0.27 -10.64
CA THR A 164 0.12 0.17 -10.89
C THR A 164 -0.76 -1.03 -11.19
N THR A 165 -1.98 -0.99 -10.65
CA THR A 165 -2.99 -2.02 -10.88
C THR A 165 -3.84 -1.71 -12.12
N TRP A 166 -4.60 -2.69 -12.59
CA TRP A 166 -5.51 -2.50 -13.71
C TRP A 166 -6.74 -1.66 -13.31
N GLN A 167 -7.29 -0.96 -14.28
CA GLN A 167 -8.49 -0.14 -14.19
C GLN A 167 -9.30 -0.36 -15.47
N GLY A 168 -10.55 -0.82 -15.34
CA GLY A 168 -11.44 -1.02 -16.48
C GLY A 168 -10.91 -1.97 -17.57
N GLY A 169 -10.08 -2.96 -17.22
CA GLY A 169 -9.56 -3.95 -18.17
C GLY A 169 -8.23 -3.59 -18.86
N SER A 170 -7.56 -2.51 -18.44
CA SER A 170 -6.19 -2.18 -18.88
C SER A 170 -5.32 -1.72 -17.72
N LYS A 171 -4.00 -1.72 -17.88
CA LYS A 171 -3.09 -1.18 -16.86
C LYS A 171 -3.38 0.31 -16.63
N GLY A 172 -3.68 0.67 -15.39
CA GLY A 172 -4.09 2.01 -15.00
C GLY A 172 -2.93 2.88 -14.48
N SER A 173 -3.28 4.10 -14.07
CA SER A 173 -2.35 5.08 -13.49
C SER A 173 -2.77 5.61 -12.11
N ASP A 174 -4.05 5.50 -11.73
CA ASP A 174 -4.51 6.16 -10.49
C ASP A 174 -4.13 5.37 -9.23
N PHE A 175 -4.25 4.05 -9.30
CA PHE A 175 -3.94 3.16 -8.18
C PHE A 175 -2.50 2.67 -8.24
N LYS A 176 -1.68 3.25 -7.36
CA LYS A 176 -0.30 2.86 -7.11
C LYS A 176 -0.19 2.11 -5.79
N THR A 177 0.51 0.98 -5.81
CA THR A 177 0.97 0.27 -4.61
C THR A 177 2.48 0.46 -4.48
N TYR A 178 2.93 0.95 -3.32
CA TYR A 178 4.32 1.17 -2.97
C TYR A 178 4.82 0.09 -2.00
N ALA A 179 6.08 -0.28 -2.15
CA ALA A 179 6.75 -1.29 -1.34
C ALA A 179 7.69 -0.64 -0.31
N LEU A 180 7.35 -0.77 0.96
CA LEU A 180 8.03 -0.18 2.11
C LEU A 180 8.37 -1.26 3.14
N ARG A 181 9.17 -0.90 4.16
CA ARG A 181 9.45 -1.75 5.30
C ARG A 181 9.61 -0.95 6.59
N SER A 182 9.27 -1.58 7.72
CA SER A 182 9.69 -1.14 9.05
C SER A 182 11.05 -1.77 9.37
N VAL A 183 12.04 -0.96 9.73
CA VAL A 183 13.36 -1.44 10.17
C VAL A 183 13.26 -2.11 11.54
N ALA A 184 12.58 -1.47 12.48
CA ALA A 184 12.49 -1.88 13.88
C ALA A 184 11.60 -3.11 14.07
N ASP A 185 10.45 -3.16 13.39
CA ASP A 185 9.48 -4.25 13.55
C ASP A 185 9.66 -5.36 12.50
N THR A 186 10.67 -5.25 11.62
CA THR A 186 10.94 -6.20 10.53
C THR A 186 9.70 -6.54 9.70
N ALA A 187 8.83 -5.56 9.47
CA ALA A 187 7.58 -5.72 8.74
C ALA A 187 7.72 -5.27 7.28
N LEU A 188 7.13 -6.04 6.36
CA LEU A 188 6.82 -5.63 5.00
C LEU A 188 5.57 -4.77 5.01
N ILE A 189 5.60 -3.64 4.30
CA ILE A 189 4.52 -2.66 4.24
C ILE A 189 4.16 -2.42 2.78
N TRP A 190 2.91 -2.65 2.43
CA TRP A 190 2.36 -2.35 1.11
C TRP A 190 1.43 -1.15 1.24
N ALA A 191 1.77 -0.02 0.61
CA ALA A 191 1.01 1.22 0.75
C ALA A 191 0.27 1.56 -0.54
N ALA A 192 -1.05 1.75 -0.47
CA ALA A 192 -1.88 2.17 -1.59
C ALA A 192 -2.34 3.61 -1.43
N LYS A 193 -2.06 4.45 -2.42
CA LYS A 193 -2.59 5.82 -2.46
C LYS A 193 -4.06 5.79 -2.89
N ALA A 194 -4.91 6.41 -2.07
CA ALA A 194 -6.33 6.48 -2.31
C ALA A 194 -6.68 7.54 -3.36
N LYS A 195 -7.68 7.22 -4.16
CA LYS A 195 -8.28 8.07 -5.20
C LYS A 195 -9.78 7.85 -5.16
N GLU A 196 -10.50 8.90 -4.80
CA GLU A 196 -11.94 8.82 -4.54
C GLU A 196 -12.73 8.34 -5.77
N ASN A 197 -13.55 7.30 -5.57
CA ASN A 197 -14.55 6.83 -6.53
C ASN A 197 -14.03 6.57 -7.95
N VAL A 198 -12.81 6.01 -8.08
CA VAL A 198 -12.20 5.70 -9.37
C VAL A 198 -12.53 4.27 -9.82
N ASN A 199 -12.63 4.04 -11.14
CA ASN A 199 -12.86 2.72 -11.71
C ASN A 199 -11.80 1.70 -11.24
N SER A 200 -12.27 0.62 -10.64
CA SER A 200 -11.45 -0.51 -10.22
C SER A 200 -11.02 -1.40 -11.40
N PHE A 201 -10.28 -2.47 -11.11
CA PHE A 201 -9.95 -3.52 -12.07
C PHE A 201 -11.20 -4.25 -12.59
N LYS A 202 -12.30 -4.24 -11.81
CA LYS A 202 -13.61 -4.74 -12.23
C LYS A 202 -14.37 -3.66 -12.97
N ALA A 203 -14.74 -3.95 -14.22
CA ALA A 203 -15.50 -3.03 -15.05
C ALA A 203 -16.83 -2.63 -14.37
N GLY A 204 -17.13 -1.33 -14.33
CA GLY A 204 -18.35 -0.79 -13.74
C GLY A 204 -18.36 -0.71 -12.20
N VAL A 205 -17.27 -1.07 -11.52
CA VAL A 205 -17.13 -0.95 -10.06
C VAL A 205 -16.14 0.16 -9.75
N THR A 206 -16.57 1.16 -8.98
CA THR A 206 -15.69 2.22 -8.45
C THR A 206 -15.23 1.90 -7.04
N VAL A 207 -14.01 2.30 -6.71
CA VAL A 207 -13.35 2.05 -5.42
C VAL A 207 -12.45 3.24 -5.07
N ASP A 208 -12.08 3.34 -3.79
CA ASP A 208 -11.15 4.37 -3.32
C ASP A 208 -9.69 3.91 -3.33
N TYR A 209 -9.44 2.60 -3.27
CA TYR A 209 -8.08 2.05 -3.32
C TYR A 209 -8.02 0.67 -3.96
N GLN A 210 -6.84 0.37 -4.51
CA GLN A 210 -6.40 -0.99 -4.85
C GLN A 210 -4.97 -1.18 -4.34
N LEU A 211 -4.71 -2.32 -3.73
CA LEU A 211 -3.46 -2.65 -3.05
C LEU A 211 -3.04 -4.06 -3.43
N LEU A 212 -1.78 -4.19 -3.86
CA LEU A 212 -1.14 -5.49 -4.13
C LEU A 212 -0.15 -5.81 -3.01
N ALA A 213 -0.30 -6.96 -2.34
CA ALA A 213 0.56 -7.35 -1.23
C ALA A 213 1.22 -8.70 -1.49
N GLY A 214 2.53 -8.81 -1.26
CA GLY A 214 3.23 -10.09 -1.29
C GLY A 214 2.83 -10.97 -0.11
N VAL A 215 2.53 -12.24 -0.36
CA VAL A 215 2.23 -13.23 0.69
C VAL A 215 3.50 -13.69 1.39
N MET A 216 3.37 -14.22 2.61
CA MET A 216 4.50 -14.72 3.41
C MET A 216 4.74 -16.22 3.27
N SER A 217 3.78 -16.96 2.71
CA SER A 217 3.89 -18.39 2.42
C SER A 217 3.10 -18.75 1.18
N LEU A 218 3.61 -19.70 0.38
CA LEU A 218 2.89 -20.30 -0.75
C LEU A 218 1.84 -21.33 -0.31
N SER A 219 1.87 -21.73 0.96
CA SER A 219 0.88 -22.61 1.58
C SER A 219 0.29 -21.97 2.83
N GLY A 220 -1.02 -22.11 3.00
CA GLY A 220 -1.75 -21.50 4.12
C GLY A 220 -2.05 -20.01 3.93
N ASN A 221 -2.42 -19.36 5.03
CA ASN A 221 -2.92 -17.98 5.01
C ASN A 221 -1.81 -17.01 5.43
N THR A 222 -1.74 -15.86 4.74
CA THR A 222 -0.96 -14.71 5.21
C THR A 222 -1.92 -13.74 5.92
N GLN A 223 -1.59 -13.37 7.15
CA GLN A 223 -2.32 -12.35 7.89
C GLN A 223 -1.75 -10.97 7.59
N TYR A 224 -2.65 -9.99 7.37
CA TYR A 224 -2.28 -8.59 7.21
C TYR A 224 -2.91 -7.71 8.27
N TYR A 225 -2.15 -6.73 8.74
CA TYR A 225 -2.56 -5.68 9.66
C TYR A 225 -2.75 -4.40 8.86
N PHE A 226 -3.94 -3.81 8.94
CA PHE A 226 -4.29 -2.63 8.15
C PHE A 226 -4.14 -1.35 8.96
N TYR A 227 -3.56 -0.34 8.32
CA TYR A 227 -3.47 1.02 8.83
C TYR A 227 -4.05 1.98 7.80
N LEU A 228 -4.62 3.08 8.29
CA LEU A 228 -5.18 4.14 7.47
C LEU A 228 -4.59 5.48 7.91
N GLU A 229 -4.22 6.27 6.92
CA GLU A 229 -3.85 7.67 7.07
C GLU A 229 -4.79 8.49 6.19
N LEU A 230 -5.64 9.29 6.83
CA LEU A 230 -6.52 10.25 6.17
C LEU A 230 -5.72 11.51 5.77
N PRO A 231 -6.17 12.28 4.75
CA PRO A 231 -5.42 13.39 4.19
C PRO A 231 -5.35 14.61 5.11
#